data_AF-A0A1A6H1S1-F1
#
_entry.id   AF-A0A1A6H1S1-F1
#
_cell.length_a   1.000
_cell.length_b   1.000
_cell.length_c   1.000
_cell.angle_alpha   90.00
_cell.angle_beta   90.00
_cell.angle_gamma   90.00
#
_symmetry.space_group_name_H-M   'P 1'
#
loop_
_entity.id
_entity.type
_entity.pdbx_description
1 polymer ?
#
loop_
_entity_poly.entity_id
_entity_poly.type
_entity_poly.pdbx_seq_one_letter_code
_entity_poly.pdbx_strand_id
1 'polypeptide(L)'
;VNNNEMVSLQREPNNPYDKNAIKVNNVNGNQVGHLKRDLAAALAYIMDNKLAQVEGRKITVQYIESSDSEEIETSELPQKTK
;
A
#
# COMPACT_ATOMS: atom_id res chain seq x y z
N VAL A 1 -4.39 10.97 -11.78
CA VAL A 1 -3.22 10.74 -10.90
C VAL A 1 -2.65 9.37 -11.25
N ASN A 2 -1.33 9.25 -11.51
CA ASN A 2 -0.73 8.00 -11.99
C ASN A 2 -0.73 6.93 -10.88
N ASN A 3 -1.43 5.82 -11.10
CA ASN A 3 -1.64 4.75 -10.11
C ASN A 3 -0.44 3.79 -9.92
N ASN A 4 0.70 4.06 -10.56
CA ASN A 4 1.87 3.17 -10.61
C ASN A 4 3.19 3.88 -10.27
N GLU A 5 3.16 4.86 -9.36
CA GLU A 5 4.36 5.62 -9.02
C GLU A 5 5.39 4.73 -8.31
N MET A 6 6.54 4.56 -8.96
CA MET A 6 7.72 3.91 -8.38
C MET A 6 8.37 4.85 -7.37
N VAL A 7 8.90 4.28 -6.30
CA VAL A 7 9.66 5.02 -5.29
C VAL A 7 11.02 4.40 -5.11
N SER A 8 12.01 5.24 -4.81
CA SER A 8 13.34 4.81 -4.42
C SER A 8 13.49 4.85 -2.90
N LEU A 9 14.22 3.87 -2.37
CA LEU A 9 14.55 3.76 -0.96
C LEU A 9 16.01 4.13 -0.76
N GLN A 10 16.28 5.05 0.17
CA GLN A 10 17.60 5.56 0.44
C GLN A 10 17.93 5.45 1.94
N ARG A 11 19.05 4.80 2.27
CA ARG A 11 19.53 4.71 3.65
C ARG A 11 20.01 6.07 4.15
N GLU A 12 19.67 6.38 5.40
CA GLU A 12 20.17 7.54 6.15
C GLU A 12 20.84 7.10 7.46
N PRO A 13 22.03 6.46 7.39
CA PRO A 13 22.68 5.90 8.58
C PRO A 13 23.10 6.94 9.62
N ASN A 14 23.25 8.21 9.20
CA ASN A 14 23.62 9.34 10.05
C ASN A 14 22.40 10.14 10.54
N ASN A 15 21.17 9.61 10.39
CA ASN A 15 19.99 10.29 10.88
C ASN A 15 20.02 10.36 12.42
N PRO A 16 19.84 11.55 13.03
CA PRO A 16 20.02 11.75 14.47
C PRO A 16 18.96 11.04 15.33
N TYR A 17 17.83 10.64 14.74
CA TYR A 17 16.71 10.02 15.46
C TYR A 17 16.69 8.49 15.32
N ASP A 18 17.22 7.96 14.22
CA ASP A 18 17.24 6.52 13.93
C ASP A 18 18.34 6.16 12.92
N LYS A 19 19.38 5.44 13.35
CA LYS A 19 20.45 4.94 12.47
C LYS A 19 19.95 3.99 11.36
N ASN A 20 18.77 3.40 11.53
CA ASN A 20 18.16 2.51 10.56
C ASN A 20 17.23 3.27 9.60
N ALA A 21 17.13 4.61 9.70
CA ALA A 21 16.21 5.39 8.88
C ALA A 21 16.39 5.12 7.37
N ILE A 22 15.26 4.92 6.70
CA ILE A 22 15.17 4.76 5.25
C ILE A 22 14.23 5.82 4.72
N LYS A 23 14.78 6.74 3.93
CA LYS A 23 14.03 7.77 3.23
C LYS A 23 13.41 7.19 1.96
N VAL A 24 12.19 7.61 1.68
CA VAL A 24 11.44 7.25 0.48
C VAL A 24 11.39 8.47 -0.44
N ASN A 25 11.94 8.37 -1.65
CA ASN A 25 11.89 9.43 -2.66
C ASN A 25 11.02 8.99 -3.85
N ASN A 26 10.34 9.93 -4.49
CA ASN A 26 9.62 9.67 -5.75
C ASN A 26 10.58 9.61 -6.95
N VAL A 27 10.03 9.40 -8.15
CA VAL A 27 10.80 9.35 -9.41
C VAL A 27 11.58 10.62 -9.73
N ASN A 28 11.14 11.76 -9.18
CA ASN A 28 11.81 13.05 -9.34
C ASN A 28 12.91 13.27 -8.28
N GLY A 29 13.17 12.29 -7.41
CA GLY A 29 14.13 12.39 -6.31
C GLY A 29 13.64 13.18 -5.09
N ASN A 30 12.38 13.65 -5.10
CA ASN A 30 11.81 14.39 -3.99
C ASN A 30 11.40 13.43 -2.87
N GLN A 31 11.74 13.79 -1.64
CA GLN A 31 11.35 13.03 -0.46
C GLN A 31 9.82 13.02 -0.29
N VAL A 32 9.25 11.82 -0.22
CA VAL A 32 7.84 11.59 0.09
C VAL A 32 7.66 11.31 1.58
N GLY A 33 8.66 10.70 2.23
CA GLY A 33 8.63 10.41 3.66
C GLY A 33 9.72 9.44 4.10
N HIS A 34 9.48 8.74 5.21
CA HIS A 34 10.35 7.70 5.76
C HIS A 34 9.56 6.41 5.96
N LEU A 35 10.25 5.28 5.87
CA LEU A 35 9.68 4.01 6.32
C LEU A 35 9.48 4.02 7.85
N LYS A 36 8.47 3.28 8.31
CA LYS A 36 8.26 3.06 9.74
C LYS A 36 9.51 2.42 10.35
N ARG A 37 9.85 2.84 11.58
CA ARG A 37 11.05 2.41 12.31
C ARG A 37 11.27 0.89 12.31
N ASP A 38 10.23 0.10 12.59
CA ASP A 38 10.38 -1.36 12.68
C ASP A 38 10.71 -1.99 11.33
N LEU A 39 10.07 -1.52 10.26
CA LEU A 39 10.36 -1.96 8.90
C LEU A 39 11.74 -1.49 8.44
N ALA A 40 12.11 -0.26 8.80
CA ALA A 40 13.41 0.32 8.51
C ALA A 40 14.54 -0.49 9.18
N ALA A 41 14.35 -0.90 10.45
CA ALA A 41 15.29 -1.74 11.18
C ALA A 41 15.50 -3.11 10.52
N ALA A 42 14.43 -3.75 10.04
CA ALA A 42 14.54 -5.02 9.33
C ALA A 42 15.27 -4.90 7.98
N LEU A 43 15.01 -3.83 7.23
CA LEU A 43 15.57 -3.63 5.89
C LEU A 43 16.97 -3.01 5.89
N ALA A 44 17.33 -2.25 6.93
CA ALA A 44 18.60 -1.53 6.99
C ALA A 44 19.81 -2.46 6.79
N TYR A 45 19.85 -3.59 7.50
CA TYR A 45 20.94 -4.55 7.38
C TYR A 45 21.03 -5.14 5.96
N ILE A 46 19.89 -5.46 5.34
CA ILE A 46 19.83 -6.01 3.99
C ILE A 46 20.38 -5.01 2.97
N MET A 47 20.00 -3.74 3.10
CA MET A 47 20.45 -2.67 2.20
C MET A 47 21.93 -2.34 2.40
N ASP A 48 22.38 -2.21 3.66
CA ASP A 48 23.76 -1.83 3.99
C ASP A 48 24.77 -2.91 3.52
N ASN A 49 24.39 -4.18 3.60
CA ASN A 49 25.20 -5.32 3.15
C ASN A 49 24.92 -5.76 1.70
N LYS A 50 24.03 -5.05 0.98
CA LYS A 50 23.64 -5.35 -0.41
C LYS A 50 23.19 -6.81 -0.61
N LEU A 51 22.50 -7.38 0.37
CA LEU A 51 22.05 -8.78 0.33
C LEU A 51 20.86 -8.99 -0.61
N ALA A 52 20.10 -7.93 -0.89
CA ALA A 52 19.01 -7.93 -1.86
C ALA A 52 18.83 -6.54 -2.48
N GLN A 53 18.26 -6.51 -3.69
CA GLN A 53 17.72 -5.28 -4.29
C GLN A 53 16.32 -5.04 -3.74
N VAL A 54 16.07 -3.84 -3.23
CA VAL A 54 14.78 -3.46 -2.65
C VAL A 54 14.13 -2.40 -3.54
N GLU A 55 12.94 -2.72 -4.05
CA GLU A 55 12.16 -1.81 -4.89
C GLU A 55 10.84 -1.46 -4.20
N GLY A 56 10.44 -0.19 -4.28
CA GLY A 56 9.19 0.29 -3.71
C GLY A 56 8.19 0.67 -4.79
N ARG A 57 6.95 0.23 -4.62
CA ARG A 57 5.82 0.62 -5.47
C ARG A 57 4.69 1.17 -4.61
N LYS A 58 4.17 2.33 -4.98
CA LYS A 58 2.96 2.88 -4.37
C LYS A 58 1.75 2.10 -4.88
N ILE A 59 1.03 1.44 -3.98
CA ILE A 59 -0.24 0.76 -4.29
C ILE A 59 -1.37 1.59 -3.67
N THR A 60 -2.39 1.89 -4.47
CA THR A 60 -3.62 2.51 -3.98
C THR A 60 -4.72 1.45 -4.01
N VAL A 61 -5.34 1.16 -2.86
CA VAL A 61 -6.51 0.28 -2.80
C VAL A 61 -7.73 1.12 -3.16
N GLN A 62 -8.43 0.76 -4.24
CA GLN A 62 -9.74 1.32 -4.55
C GLN A 62 -10.81 0.39 -3.98
N TYR A 63 -11.69 0.92 -3.12
CA TYR A 63 -12.85 0.17 -2.64
C TYR A 63 -13.82 -0.03 -3.82
N ILE A 64 -14.15 -1.28 -4.11
CA ILE A 64 -15.18 -1.63 -5.08
C ILE A 64 -16.49 -1.65 -4.28
N GLU A 65 -17.37 -0.68 -4.49
CA GLU A 65 -18.72 -0.73 -3.94
C GLU A 65 -19.47 -1.88 -4.63
N SER A 66 -19.80 -2.93 -3.89
CA SER A 66 -20.73 -3.97 -4.34
C SER A 66 -22.14 -3.39 -4.32
N SER A 67 -22.62 -2.94 -5.48
CA SER A 67 -24.05 -2.69 -5.69
C SER A 67 -24.79 -4.01 -5.74
N ASP A 68 -25.17 -4.55 -4.59
CA ASP A 68 -25.98 -5.75 -4.50
C ASP A 68 -27.40 -5.36 -4.05
N SER A 69 -28.35 -5.38 -4.99
CA SER A 69 -29.79 -5.34 -4.74
C SER A 69 -30.54 -5.84 -5.99
N GLU A 70 -30.66 -7.16 -6.16
CA GLU A 70 -31.74 -7.73 -6.99
C GLU A 70 -32.95 -7.99 -6.08
N GLU A 71 -34.03 -7.24 -6.27
CA GLU A 71 -35.32 -7.52 -5.66
C GLU A 71 -35.91 -8.79 -6.29
N ILE A 72 -36.06 -9.85 -5.48
CA ILE A 72 -36.74 -11.07 -5.89
C ILE A 72 -38.25 -10.83 -5.75
N GLU A 73 -38.92 -10.59 -6.87
CA GLU A 73 -40.38 -10.45 -6.91
C GLU A 73 -41.03 -11.81 -6.59
N THR A 74 -41.54 -11.98 -5.37
CA THR A 74 -42.33 -13.15 -5.01
C THR A 74 -43.69 -13.05 -5.68
N SER A 75 -43.88 -13.78 -6.78
CA SER A 75 -45.20 -13.95 -7.40
C SER A 75 -46.14 -14.67 -6.41
N GLU A 76 -47.24 -14.00 -6.06
CA GLU A 76 -48.29 -14.50 -5.17
C GLU A 76 -48.94 -15.77 -5.72
N LEU A 77 -49.12 -16.79 -4.86
CA LEU A 77 -50.00 -17.93 -5.16
C LEU A 77 -51.47 -17.50 -5.08
N PRO A 78 -52.35 -17.91 -6.03
CA PRO A 78 -53.77 -17.61 -5.93
C PRO A 78 -54.43 -18.42 -4.80
N GLN A 79 -55.11 -17.72 -3.90
CA GLN A 79 -55.94 -18.31 -2.85
C GLN A 79 -57.13 -19.05 -3.48
N LYS A 80 -57.29 -20.34 -3.16
CA LYS A 80 -58.52 -21.08 -3.47
C LYS A 80 -59.62 -20.67 -2.49
N THR A 81 -60.66 -20.05 -3.02
CA THR A 81 -61.92 -19.80 -2.32
C THR A 81 -62.67 -21.12 -2.07
N LYS A 82 -63.36 -21.16 -0.92
CA LYS A 82 -64.22 -22.21 -0.33
C LYS A 82 -64.84 -23.25 -1.25
#